data_AF-A0A918Y140-F1
#
_entry.id   AF-A0A918Y140-F1
#
_cell.length_a   1.000
_cell.length_b   1.000
_cell.length_c   1.000
_cell.angle_alpha   90.00
_cell.angle_beta   90.00
_cell.angle_gamma   90.00
#
_symmetry.space_group_name_H-M   'P 1'
#
loop_
_entity.id
_entity.type
_entity.pdbx_description
1 polymer ?
#
loop_
_entity_poly.entity_id
_entity_poly.type
_entity_poly.pdbx_seq_one_letter_code
_entity_poly.pdbx_strand_id
1 'polypeptide(L)'
;MDHSAHMSSTLSSVLTMGLSGFVLAAVVPAVVRLTRSSPLWQRVSVPAGAALPLLVLAHGWAVLGEPLRHGTPGGALLTEPVLLAAAVLFWLPAAARTRHRLSDPGRCLYLFLAAPLLDLPAVGVVAAGRPAEGIAMIVGMLPVGLAAAAVTWTWVNREERQALDDLAMTTGGEPRVP
;
A
#
# COMPACT_ATOMS: atom_id res chain seq x y z
N MET A 1 38.81 0.68 15.93
CA MET A 1 37.88 1.77 15.56
C MET A 1 36.95 1.38 14.41
N ASP A 2 37.10 0.21 13.79
CA ASP A 2 36.32 -0.16 12.60
C ASP A 2 34.95 -0.80 12.89
N HIS A 3 34.77 -1.41 14.07
CA HIS A 3 33.47 -2.00 14.46
C HIS A 3 32.35 -0.96 14.62
N SER A 4 32.66 0.23 15.12
CA SER A 4 31.66 1.31 15.28
C SER A 4 31.18 1.87 13.93
N ALA A 5 32.09 1.97 12.95
CA ALA A 5 31.75 2.48 11.62
C ALA A 5 30.85 1.49 10.86
N HIS A 6 31.18 0.20 10.90
CA HIS A 6 30.39 -0.84 10.25
C HIS A 6 29.00 -1.02 10.89
N MET A 7 28.90 -0.85 12.21
CA MET A 7 27.61 -0.93 12.91
C MET A 7 26.70 0.26 12.58
N SER A 8 27.28 1.47 12.45
CA SER A 8 26.54 2.67 12.07
C SER A 8 25.99 2.61 10.64
N SER A 9 26.78 2.09 9.68
CA SER A 9 26.34 1.97 8.28
C SER A 9 25.19 0.97 8.12
N THR A 10 25.27 -0.19 8.79
CA THR A 10 24.20 -1.20 8.77
C THR A 10 22.91 -0.66 9.38
N LEU A 11 23.00 0.04 10.51
CA LEU A 11 21.83 0.61 11.18
C LEU A 11 21.15 1.69 10.33
N SER A 12 21.94 2.53 9.65
CA SER A 12 21.43 3.54 8.71
C SER A 12 20.70 2.92 7.52
N SER A 13 21.23 1.83 6.96
CA SER A 13 20.60 1.09 5.85
C SER A 13 19.26 0.48 6.27
N VAL A 14 19.24 -0.21 7.42
CA VAL A 14 18.03 -0.82 7.99
C VAL A 14 16.94 0.22 8.24
N LEU A 15 17.30 1.37 8.83
CA LEU A 15 16.38 2.48 9.06
C LEU A 15 15.83 3.06 7.75
N THR A 16 16.69 3.25 6.75
CA THR A 16 16.28 3.82 5.45
C THR A 16 15.28 2.90 4.75
N MET A 17 15.54 1.59 4.75
CA MET A 17 14.64 0.60 4.14
C MET A 17 13.29 0.56 4.86
N GLY A 18 13.28 0.51 6.19
CA GLY A 18 12.05 0.53 6.98
C GLY A 18 11.25 1.83 6.81
N LEU A 19 11.93 2.98 6.83
CA LEU A 19 11.29 4.29 6.64
C LEU A 19 10.69 4.42 5.25
N SER A 20 11.40 3.97 4.21
CA SER A 20 10.88 4.02 2.84
C SER A 20 9.59 3.21 2.70
N GLY A 21 9.54 2.00 3.27
CA GLY A 21 8.32 1.20 3.28
C GLY A 21 7.18 1.91 4.01
N PHE A 22 7.47 2.49 5.17
CA PHE A 22 6.48 3.23 5.95
C PHE A 22 5.92 4.45 5.20
N VAL A 23 6.76 5.20 4.48
CA VAL A 23 6.31 6.35 3.67
C VAL A 23 5.32 5.89 2.61
N LEU A 24 5.63 4.82 1.86
CA LEU A 24 4.76 4.30 0.81
C LEU A 24 3.45 3.69 1.38
N ALA A 25 3.54 3.04 2.53
CA ALA A 25 2.44 2.30 3.15
C ALA A 25 1.50 3.16 4.01
N ALA A 26 1.98 4.25 4.60
CA ALA A 26 1.22 5.07 5.57
C ALA A 26 1.11 6.54 5.16
N VAL A 27 2.21 7.18 4.75
CA VAL A 27 2.23 8.63 4.48
C VAL A 27 1.50 8.94 3.17
N VAL A 28 1.86 8.24 2.09
CA VAL A 28 1.20 8.40 0.78
C VAL A 28 -0.32 8.20 0.85
N PRO A 29 -0.87 7.12 1.42
CA PRO A 29 -2.33 6.96 1.53
C PRO A 29 -2.99 8.04 2.37
N ALA A 30 -2.34 8.51 3.44
CA ALA A 30 -2.87 9.60 4.25
C ALA A 30 -3.01 10.87 3.40
N VAL A 31 -1.99 11.23 2.62
CA VAL A 31 -2.03 12.39 1.71
C VAL A 31 -3.09 12.22 0.62
N VAL A 32 -3.16 11.04 -0.01
CA VAL A 32 -4.20 10.75 -1.02
C VAL A 32 -5.60 10.84 -0.43
N ARG A 33 -5.79 10.36 0.81
CA ARG A 33 -7.07 10.43 1.52
C ARG A 33 -7.44 11.85 1.91
N LEU A 34 -6.48 12.67 2.33
CA LEU A 34 -6.70 14.08 2.64
C LEU A 34 -7.08 14.89 1.40
N THR A 35 -6.48 14.54 0.25
CA THR A 35 -6.72 15.23 -1.03
C THR A 35 -7.79 14.55 -1.90
N ARG A 36 -8.53 13.57 -1.37
CA ARG A 36 -9.42 12.65 -2.11
C ARG A 36 -10.52 13.29 -2.96
N SER A 37 -10.85 14.55 -2.72
CA SER A 37 -11.88 15.32 -3.43
C SER A 37 -11.32 16.16 -4.59
N SER A 38 -10.00 16.15 -4.80
CA SER A 38 -9.38 16.95 -5.87
C SER A 38 -9.81 16.45 -7.26
N PRO A 39 -10.19 17.35 -8.19
CA PRO A 39 -10.55 16.99 -9.56
C PRO A 39 -9.36 16.44 -10.36
N LEU A 40 -8.13 16.70 -9.91
CA LEU A 40 -6.91 16.15 -10.53
C LEU A 40 -6.89 14.62 -10.52
N TRP A 41 -7.42 14.00 -9.46
CA TRP A 41 -7.44 12.54 -9.34
C TRP A 41 -8.33 11.85 -10.36
N GLN A 42 -9.33 12.54 -10.91
CA GLN A 42 -10.15 11.99 -11.99
C GLN A 42 -9.38 11.88 -13.31
N ARG A 43 -8.41 12.77 -13.55
CA ARG A 43 -7.60 12.77 -14.77
C ARG A 43 -6.48 11.75 -14.72
N VAL A 44 -5.93 11.50 -13.54
CA VAL A 44 -4.75 10.66 -13.32
C VAL A 44 -5.13 9.24 -12.86
N SER A 45 -6.42 8.95 -12.65
CA SER A 45 -6.83 7.63 -12.17
C SER A 45 -6.46 6.53 -13.16
N VAL A 46 -5.60 5.61 -12.73
CA VAL A 46 -5.22 4.40 -13.45
C VAL A 46 -6.10 3.24 -12.96
N PRO A 47 -6.50 2.30 -13.83
CA PRO A 47 -7.19 1.09 -13.39
C PRO A 47 -6.35 0.29 -12.39
N ALA A 48 -7.01 -0.26 -11.35
CA ALA A 48 -6.36 -1.00 -10.27
C ALA A 48 -5.46 -2.15 -10.77
N GLY A 49 -5.89 -2.84 -11.84
CA GLY A 49 -5.15 -3.93 -12.46
C GLY A 49 -3.80 -3.52 -13.07
N ALA A 50 -3.59 -2.23 -13.36
CA ALA A 50 -2.30 -1.72 -13.81
C ALA A 50 -1.50 -1.05 -12.68
N ALA A 51 -2.18 -0.41 -11.73
CA ALA A 51 -1.53 0.34 -10.65
C ALA A 51 -0.72 -0.56 -9.69
N LEU A 52 -1.24 -1.73 -9.33
CA LEU A 52 -0.54 -2.67 -8.44
C LEU A 52 0.71 -3.26 -9.11
N PRO A 53 0.64 -3.86 -10.31
CA PRO A 53 1.84 -4.35 -10.99
C PRO A 53 2.88 -3.26 -11.20
N LEU A 54 2.46 -2.04 -11.53
CA LEU A 54 3.37 -0.90 -11.71
C LEU A 54 4.12 -0.57 -10.41
N LEU A 55 3.43 -0.56 -9.27
CA LEU A 55 4.09 -0.35 -7.98
C LEU A 55 5.03 -1.51 -7.61
N VAL A 56 4.60 -2.75 -7.80
CA VAL A 56 5.43 -3.94 -7.49
C VAL A 56 6.72 -3.94 -8.33
N LEU A 57 6.60 -3.64 -9.63
CA LEU A 57 7.75 -3.55 -10.53
C LEU A 57 8.66 -2.37 -10.17
N ALA A 58 8.11 -1.19 -9.89
CA ALA A 58 8.90 -0.04 -9.47
C ALA A 58 9.62 -0.30 -8.13
N HIS A 59 8.94 -0.94 -7.17
CA HIS A 59 9.48 -1.30 -5.87
C HIS A 59 10.59 -2.36 -5.99
N GLY A 60 10.35 -3.43 -6.75
CA GLY A 60 11.35 -4.44 -7.03
C GLY A 60 12.57 -3.87 -7.76
N TRP A 61 12.37 -3.02 -8.76
CA TRP A 61 13.46 -2.32 -9.45
C TRP A 61 14.26 -1.41 -8.52
N ALA A 62 13.60 -0.68 -7.63
CA ALA A 62 14.27 0.21 -6.69
C ALA A 62 15.12 -0.54 -5.67
N VAL A 63 14.59 -1.65 -5.14
CA VAL A 63 15.21 -2.44 -4.07
C VAL A 63 16.28 -3.38 -4.62
N LEU A 64 15.98 -4.11 -5.68
CA LEU A 64 16.85 -5.15 -6.24
C LEU A 64 17.74 -4.65 -7.38
N GLY A 65 17.48 -3.46 -7.92
CA GLY A 65 18.28 -2.86 -8.99
C GLY A 65 19.56 -2.17 -8.51
N GLU A 66 19.81 -2.08 -7.20
CA GLU A 66 21.04 -1.49 -6.64
C GLU A 66 22.34 -2.13 -7.17
N PRO A 67 22.48 -3.46 -7.30
CA PRO A 67 23.66 -4.10 -7.88
C PRO A 67 23.90 -3.69 -9.34
N LEU A 68 22.84 -3.41 -10.11
CA LEU A 68 22.90 -3.00 -11.52
C LEU A 68 23.24 -1.52 -11.72
N ARG A 69 23.24 -0.70 -10.66
CA ARG A 69 23.32 0.77 -10.73
C ARG A 69 24.69 1.36 -10.40
N HIS A 70 25.71 0.53 -10.18
CA HIS A 70 27.09 0.89 -9.80
C HIS A 70 27.86 1.81 -10.79
N GLY A 71 27.20 2.45 -11.77
CA GLY A 71 27.84 3.34 -12.74
C GLY A 71 27.07 4.61 -13.14
N THR A 72 25.85 4.85 -12.61
CA THR A 72 25.03 6.00 -13.05
C THR A 72 24.68 6.95 -11.89
N PRO A 73 25.33 8.12 -11.77
CA PRO A 73 25.14 9.08 -10.67
C PRO A 73 23.74 9.75 -10.60
N GLY A 74 22.80 9.40 -11.48
CA GLY A 74 21.41 9.87 -11.46
C GLY A 74 20.37 8.84 -10.96
N GLY A 75 20.81 7.63 -10.59
CA GLY A 75 19.91 6.52 -10.27
C GLY A 75 18.99 6.78 -9.07
N ALA A 76 19.50 7.37 -7.99
CA ALA A 76 18.72 7.66 -6.78
C ALA A 76 17.66 8.75 -7.03
N LEU A 77 18.06 9.84 -7.69
CA LEU A 77 17.20 11.00 -8.02
C LEU A 77 15.98 10.66 -8.86
N LEU A 78 16.06 9.62 -9.71
CA LEU A 78 14.93 9.18 -10.54
C LEU A 78 14.08 8.11 -9.84
N THR A 79 14.62 7.37 -8.88
CA THR A 79 13.92 6.24 -8.28
C THR A 79 12.88 6.67 -7.26
N GLU A 80 13.24 7.63 -6.40
CA GLU A 80 12.34 8.18 -5.38
C GLU A 80 11.06 8.78 -5.97
N PRO A 81 11.11 9.70 -6.97
CA PRO A 81 9.89 10.27 -7.53
C PRO A 81 9.06 9.23 -8.28
N VAL A 82 9.70 8.24 -8.93
CA VAL A 82 8.98 7.16 -9.62
C VAL A 82 8.26 6.25 -8.62
N LEU A 83 8.89 5.89 -7.51
CA LEU A 83 8.26 5.12 -6.44
C LEU A 83 7.10 5.88 -5.80
N LEU A 84 7.30 7.17 -5.51
CA LEU A 84 6.24 8.02 -4.96
C LEU A 84 5.06 8.14 -5.91
N ALA A 85 5.33 8.38 -7.20
CA ALA A 85 4.28 8.44 -8.23
C ALA A 85 3.54 7.10 -8.34
N ALA A 86 4.26 5.97 -8.38
CA ALA A 86 3.68 4.64 -8.41
C ALA A 86 2.82 4.36 -7.17
N ALA A 87 3.26 4.77 -5.98
CA ALA A 87 2.52 4.60 -4.74
C ALA A 87 1.25 5.47 -4.70
N VAL A 88 1.33 6.72 -5.18
CA VAL A 88 0.14 7.56 -5.33
C VAL A 88 -0.86 6.88 -6.26
N LEU A 89 -0.42 6.43 -7.44
CA LEU A 89 -1.27 5.74 -8.41
C LEU A 89 -1.90 4.47 -7.84
N PHE A 90 -1.15 3.69 -7.06
CA PHE A 90 -1.64 2.51 -6.33
C PHE A 90 -2.74 2.84 -5.33
N TRP A 91 -2.59 3.93 -4.57
CA TRP A 91 -3.59 4.30 -3.55
C TRP A 91 -4.85 4.96 -4.13
N LEU A 92 -4.81 5.47 -5.36
CA LEU A 92 -5.97 6.15 -5.96
C LEU A 92 -7.23 5.26 -6.07
N PRO A 93 -7.19 4.03 -6.62
CA PRO A 93 -8.35 3.13 -6.67
C PRO A 93 -8.91 2.75 -5.29
N ALA A 94 -8.07 2.74 -4.26
CA ALA A 94 -8.41 2.34 -2.90
C ALA A 94 -8.92 3.49 -2.01
N ALA A 95 -8.35 4.69 -2.13
CA ALA A 95 -8.57 5.78 -1.18
C ALA A 95 -9.27 7.02 -1.77
N ALA A 96 -9.14 7.27 -3.08
CA ALA A 96 -9.67 8.48 -3.71
C ALA A 96 -11.06 8.28 -4.34
N ARG A 97 -11.82 9.37 -4.49
CA ARG A 97 -13.11 9.37 -5.21
C ARG A 97 -12.86 9.55 -6.70
N THR A 98 -12.48 8.46 -7.37
CA THR A 98 -12.16 8.46 -8.81
C THR A 98 -13.14 7.62 -9.63
N ARG A 99 -13.06 7.74 -10.96
CA ARG A 99 -13.86 6.94 -11.91
C ARG A 99 -13.57 5.44 -11.81
N HIS A 100 -12.35 5.08 -11.45
CA HIS A 100 -11.90 3.69 -11.28
C HIS A 100 -11.86 3.25 -9.82
N ARG A 101 -12.64 3.89 -8.95
CA ARG A 101 -12.75 3.48 -7.55
C ARG A 101 -13.28 2.04 -7.47
N LEU A 102 -12.57 1.19 -6.76
CA LEU A 102 -12.98 -0.20 -6.55
C LEU A 102 -14.23 -0.25 -5.66
N SER A 103 -15.07 -1.26 -5.87
CA SER A 103 -16.12 -1.63 -4.90
C SER A 103 -15.48 -1.95 -3.55
N ASP A 104 -16.24 -1.93 -2.47
CA ASP A 104 -15.69 -2.20 -1.15
C ASP A 104 -15.08 -3.62 -1.01
N PRO A 105 -15.69 -4.72 -1.50
CA PRO A 105 -15.01 -6.02 -1.55
C PRO A 105 -13.78 -5.99 -2.47
N GLY A 106 -13.84 -5.24 -3.58
CA GLY A 106 -12.71 -5.07 -4.49
C GLY A 106 -11.51 -4.41 -3.82
N ARG A 107 -11.71 -3.42 -2.94
CA ARG A 107 -10.62 -2.78 -2.18
C ARG A 107 -10.00 -3.72 -1.17
N CYS A 108 -10.81 -4.54 -0.49
CA CYS A 108 -10.31 -5.55 0.44
C CYS A 108 -9.38 -6.52 -0.29
N LEU A 109 -9.86 -7.13 -1.38
CA LEU A 109 -9.07 -8.05 -2.19
C LEU A 109 -7.80 -7.39 -2.75
N TYR A 110 -7.92 -6.16 -3.24
CA TYR A 110 -6.79 -5.39 -3.76
C TYR A 110 -5.69 -5.18 -2.71
N LEU A 111 -6.04 -4.74 -1.51
CA LEU A 111 -5.07 -4.47 -0.44
C LEU A 111 -4.50 -5.76 0.17
N PHE A 112 -5.32 -6.80 0.33
CA PHE A 112 -4.86 -8.11 0.79
C PHE A 112 -3.90 -8.77 -0.19
N LEU A 113 -4.12 -8.61 -1.50
CA LEU A 113 -3.20 -9.10 -2.52
C LEU A 113 -1.94 -8.23 -2.61
N ALA A 114 -2.08 -6.92 -2.41
CA ALA A 114 -0.95 -6.00 -2.47
C ALA A 114 0.08 -6.27 -1.36
N ALA A 115 -0.36 -6.53 -0.13
CA ALA A 115 0.55 -6.77 1.00
C ALA A 115 1.64 -7.82 0.71
N PRO A 116 1.32 -9.09 0.37
CA PRO A 116 2.35 -10.09 0.10
C PRO A 116 3.14 -9.80 -1.18
N LEU A 117 2.55 -9.15 -2.18
CA LEU A 117 3.26 -8.82 -3.43
C LEU A 117 4.30 -7.71 -3.22
N LEU A 118 3.99 -6.74 -2.36
CA LEU A 118 4.92 -5.67 -1.99
C LEU A 118 6.05 -6.17 -1.08
N ASP A 119 5.86 -7.31 -0.39
CA ASP A 119 6.90 -7.96 0.40
C ASP A 119 7.88 -8.79 -0.44
N LEU A 120 7.57 -9.10 -1.72
CA LEU A 120 8.46 -9.91 -2.57
C LEU A 120 9.88 -9.33 -2.73
N PRO A 121 10.08 -8.02 -2.93
CA PRO A 121 11.42 -7.44 -2.96
C PRO A 121 12.17 -7.64 -1.64
N ALA A 122 11.47 -7.60 -0.49
CA ALA A 122 12.09 -7.87 0.81
C ALA A 122 12.58 -9.30 0.92
N VAL A 123 11.77 -10.27 0.48
CA VAL A 123 12.19 -11.67 0.40
C VAL A 123 13.43 -11.82 -0.48
N GLY A 124 13.50 -11.09 -1.60
CA GLY A 124 14.69 -11.02 -2.44
C GLY A 124 15.93 -10.51 -1.70
N VAL A 125 15.79 -9.46 -0.89
CA VAL A 125 16.88 -8.91 -0.05
C VAL A 125 17.33 -9.91 1.03
N VAL A 126 16.39 -10.59 1.68
CA VAL A 126 16.70 -11.67 2.65
C VAL A 126 17.47 -12.79 1.96
N ALA A 127 17.01 -13.23 0.79
CA ALA A 127 17.66 -14.28 0.00
C ALA A 127 19.07 -13.88 -0.48
N ALA A 128 19.30 -12.58 -0.70
CA ALA A 128 20.61 -12.03 -1.03
C ALA A 128 21.55 -11.91 0.20
N GLY A 129 21.17 -12.41 1.37
CA GLY A 129 21.99 -12.42 2.58
C GLY A 129 21.89 -11.17 3.45
N ARG A 130 20.89 -10.31 3.24
CA ARG A 130 20.66 -9.07 4.00
C ARG A 130 19.35 -9.15 4.84
N PRO A 131 19.24 -10.09 5.79
CA PRO A 131 17.97 -10.40 6.45
C PRO A 131 17.39 -9.23 7.27
N ALA A 132 18.22 -8.48 7.99
CA ALA A 132 17.77 -7.38 8.83
C ALA A 132 17.06 -6.27 8.04
N GLU A 133 17.56 -5.95 6.85
CA GLU A 133 17.00 -4.93 5.98
C GLU A 133 15.71 -5.39 5.30
N GLY A 134 15.68 -6.65 4.82
CA GLY A 134 14.47 -7.24 4.29
C GLY A 134 13.34 -7.28 5.33
N ILE A 135 13.65 -7.69 6.57
CA ILE A 135 12.67 -7.68 7.67
C ILE A 135 12.21 -6.24 7.99
N ALA A 136 13.12 -5.28 8.06
CA ALA A 136 12.76 -3.89 8.32
C ALA A 136 11.82 -3.34 7.24
N MET A 137 11.99 -3.76 5.98
CA MET A 137 11.11 -3.37 4.89
C MET A 137 9.71 -3.99 5.02
N ILE A 138 9.60 -5.29 5.35
CA ILE A 138 8.31 -5.96 5.62
C ILE A 138 7.59 -5.25 6.78
N VAL A 139 8.31 -4.96 7.86
CA VAL A 139 7.76 -4.24 9.02
C VAL A 139 7.29 -2.84 8.61
N GLY A 140 8.06 -2.14 7.77
CA GLY A 140 7.68 -0.85 7.19
C GLY A 140 6.40 -0.90 6.35
N MET A 141 6.08 -2.05 5.75
CA MET A 141 4.89 -2.26 4.91
C MET A 141 3.64 -2.70 5.69
N LEU A 142 3.75 -3.02 6.99
CA LEU A 142 2.61 -3.40 7.84
C LEU A 142 1.39 -2.45 7.76
N PRO A 143 1.54 -1.12 7.60
CA PRO A 143 0.39 -0.24 7.44
C PRO A 143 -0.54 -0.63 6.27
N VAL A 144 -0.04 -1.28 5.21
CA VAL A 144 -0.88 -1.79 4.11
C VAL A 144 -1.84 -2.87 4.61
N GLY A 145 -1.34 -3.83 5.40
CA GLY A 145 -2.14 -4.89 6.00
C GLY A 145 -3.17 -4.34 7.00
N LEU A 146 -2.78 -3.36 7.81
CA LEU A 146 -3.71 -2.67 8.71
C LEU A 146 -4.81 -1.93 7.95
N ALA A 147 -4.47 -1.28 6.84
CA ALA A 147 -5.45 -0.63 5.98
C ALA A 147 -6.42 -1.66 5.36
N ALA A 148 -5.92 -2.82 4.91
CA ALA A 148 -6.76 -3.90 4.41
C ALA A 148 -7.76 -4.39 5.48
N ALA A 149 -7.28 -4.64 6.70
CA ALA A 149 -8.09 -5.05 7.83
C ALA A 149 -9.16 -4.00 8.18
N ALA A 150 -8.76 -2.72 8.27
CA ALA A 150 -9.69 -1.63 8.59
C ALA A 150 -10.78 -1.44 7.52
N VAL A 151 -10.43 -1.54 6.24
CA VAL A 151 -11.39 -1.46 5.13
C VAL A 151 -12.36 -2.64 5.19
N THR A 152 -11.84 -3.85 5.42
CA THR A 152 -12.65 -5.07 5.54
C THR A 152 -13.63 -4.97 6.71
N TRP A 153 -13.15 -4.56 7.88
CA TRP A 153 -13.97 -4.38 9.07
C TRP A 153 -15.08 -3.34 8.85
N THR A 154 -14.74 -2.20 8.24
CA THR A 154 -15.72 -1.14 7.94
C THR A 154 -16.80 -1.62 6.97
N TRP A 155 -16.41 -2.45 5.99
CA TRP A 155 -17.35 -3.05 5.04
C TRP A 155 -18.28 -4.05 5.74
N VAL A 156 -17.74 -5.01 6.50
CA VAL A 156 -18.51 -6.02 7.24
C VAL A 156 -19.55 -5.37 8.15
N ASN A 157 -19.15 -4.38 8.96
CA ASN A 157 -20.06 -3.68 9.87
C ASN A 157 -21.15 -2.85 9.15
N ARG A 158 -20.94 -2.52 7.88
CA ARG A 158 -21.96 -1.82 7.09
C ARG A 158 -22.95 -2.81 6.49
N GLU A 159 -22.49 -3.93 5.96
CA GLU A 159 -23.36 -5.01 5.48
C GLU A 159 -24.25 -5.53 6.61
N GLU A 160 -23.68 -5.74 7.80
CA GLU A 160 -24.45 -6.17 8.98
C GLU A 160 -25.57 -5.19 9.32
N ARG A 161 -25.28 -3.88 9.33
CA ARG A 161 -26.30 -2.85 9.58
C ARG A 161 -27.39 -2.84 8.52
N GLN A 162 -27.02 -2.98 7.25
CA GLN A 162 -27.98 -3.04 6.15
C GLN A 162 -28.90 -4.26 6.27
N ALA A 163 -28.34 -5.43 6.60
CA ALA A 163 -29.12 -6.64 6.83
C ALA A 163 -30.10 -6.49 8.01
N LEU A 164 -29.69 -5.83 9.10
CA LEU A 164 -30.56 -5.56 10.23
C LEU A 164 -31.72 -4.61 9.87
N ASP A 165 -31.43 -3.55 9.09
CA ASP A 165 -32.46 -2.62 8.62
C ASP A 165 -33.47 -3.31 7.70
N ASP A 166 -33.01 -4.18 6.78
CA ASP A 166 -33.86 -4.96 5.88
C ASP A 166 -34.74 -5.97 6.64
N LEU A 167 -34.20 -6.60 7.69
CA LEU A 167 -34.95 -7.49 8.59
C LEU A 167 -36.01 -6.73 9.40
N ALA A 168 -35.71 -5.52 9.86
CA ALA A 168 -36.68 -4.67 10.57
C ALA A 168 -37.82 -4.23 9.65
N MET A 169 -37.53 -3.90 8.39
CA MET A 169 -38.54 -3.53 7.39
C MET A 169 -39.46 -4.69 7.00
N THR A 170 -38.93 -5.91 6.94
CA THR A 170 -39.72 -7.12 6.62
C THR A 170 -40.59 -7.59 7.80
N THR A 171 -40.14 -7.42 9.04
CA THR A 171 -40.91 -7.81 10.25
C THR A 171 -41.88 -6.73 10.74
N GLY A 172 -41.60 -5.44 10.50
CA GLY A 172 -42.50 -4.33 10.83
C GLY A 172 -43.65 -4.12 9.84
N GLY A 173 -43.68 -4.86 8.73
CA GLY A 173 -44.64 -4.72 7.64
C GLY A 173 -45.88 -5.61 7.72
N GLU A 174 -46.05 -6.47 8.74
CA GLU A 174 -47.31 -7.21 8.90
C GLU A 174 -48.41 -6.29 9.44
N PRO A 175 -49.48 -6.01 8.66
CA PRO A 175 -50.66 -5.36 9.22
C PRO A 175 -51.29 -6.33 10.22
N ARG A 176 -51.35 -5.93 11.50
CA ARG A 176 -52.25 -6.57 12.47
C ARG A 176 -53.67 -6.39 11.95
N VAL A 177 -54.19 -7.43 11.30
CA VAL A 177 -55.61 -7.54 10.99
C VAL A 177 -56.33 -7.64 12.35
N PRO A 178 -57.28 -6.74 12.64
CA PRO A 178 -58.05 -6.77 13.89
C PRO A 178 -58.97 -8.00 13.98
#